data_AF-A0A5M3XFZ3-F1
#
_entry.id   AF-A0A5M3XFZ3-F1
#
_cell.length_a   1.000
_cell.length_b   1.000
_cell.length_c   1.000
_cell.angle_alpha   90.00
_cell.angle_beta   90.00
_cell.angle_gamma   90.00
#
_symmetry.space_group_name_H-M   'P 1'
#
loop_
_entity.id
_entity.type
_entity.pdbx_description
1 polymer ?
#
loop_
_entity_poly.entity_id
_entity_poly.type
_entity_poly.pdbx_seq_one_letter_code
_entity_poly.pdbx_strand_id
1 'polypeptide(L)' 'MMTAHPVSRKIGFTGSTETGKRVAVAAASDLKRMILELGGNDAGIVLDDVGTASPRRESPSGASLFGSVVARTT' A
#
# COMPACT_ATOMS: atom_id res chain seq x y z
N MET A 1 -20.55 -9.03 -4.60
CA MET A 1 -19.13 -8.66 -4.35
C MET A 1 -18.51 -9.78 -3.52
N MET A 2 -17.31 -10.29 -3.85
CA MET A 2 -16.69 -11.42 -3.12
C MET A 2 -16.52 -11.12 -1.62
N THR A 3 -16.32 -9.85 -1.28
CA THR A 3 -16.23 -9.31 0.08
C THR A 3 -17.49 -9.51 0.93
N ALA A 4 -18.66 -9.65 0.30
CA ALA A 4 -19.95 -9.91 0.96
C ALA A 4 -20.32 -11.40 0.99
N HIS A 5 -19.49 -12.30 0.44
CA HIS A 5 -19.81 -13.73 0.41
C HIS A 5 -19.83 -14.31 1.85
N PRO A 6 -20.83 -15.12 2.22
CA PRO A 6 -21.04 -15.55 3.61
C PRO A 6 -19.98 -16.52 4.14
N VAL A 7 -19.30 -17.25 3.25
CA VAL A 7 -18.29 -18.26 3.64
C VAL A 7 -16.93 -17.64 3.95
N SER A 8 -16.57 -16.53 3.31
CA SER A 8 -15.23 -15.95 3.38
C SER A 8 -15.02 -15.26 4.72
N ARG A 9 -14.13 -15.79 5.58
CA ARG A 9 -13.90 -15.25 6.94
C ARG A 9 -12.81 -14.16 7.00
N LYS A 10 -11.94 -14.11 5.99
CA LYS A 10 -10.82 -13.17 5.89
C LYS A 10 -10.77 -12.55 4.49
N ILE A 11 -10.44 -11.26 4.44
CA ILE A 11 -10.22 -10.51 3.21
C ILE A 11 -8.80 -9.93 3.25
N GLY A 12 -8.02 -10.16 2.19
CA GLY A 12 -6.77 -9.46 1.93
C GLY A 12 -6.95 -8.59 0.68
N PHE A 13 -6.58 -7.32 0.75
CA PHE A 13 -6.69 -6.39 -0.37
C PHE A 13 -5.45 -5.50 -0.45
N THR A 14 -4.93 -5.34 -1.67
CA THR A 14 -3.85 -4.41 -2.00
C THR A 14 -4.32 -3.54 -3.15
N GLY A 15 -4.23 -2.22 -2.98
CA GLY A 15 -4.68 -1.29 -4.01
C GLY A 15 -4.82 0.14 -3.52
N SER A 16 -5.68 0.91 -4.19
CA SER A 16 -5.91 2.31 -3.82
C SER A 16 -6.73 2.44 -2.54
N THR A 17 -6.50 3.52 -1.80
CA THR A 17 -7.28 3.88 -0.61
C THR A 17 -8.77 4.04 -0.93
N GLU A 18 -9.11 4.59 -2.10
CA GLU A 18 -10.50 4.73 -2.54
C GLU A 18 -11.20 3.36 -2.64
N THR A 19 -10.58 2.41 -3.32
CA THR A 19 -11.15 1.06 -3.47
C THR A 19 -11.13 0.30 -2.15
N GLY A 20 -10.06 0.46 -1.36
CA GLY A 20 -9.95 -0.12 -0.02
C GLY A 20 -11.10 0.28 0.90
N LYS A 21 -11.53 1.55 0.86
CA LYS A 21 -12.71 2.03 1.60
C LYS A 21 -13.99 1.31 1.15
N ARG A 22 -14.20 1.13 -0.16
CA ARG A 22 -15.36 0.39 -0.68
C ARG A 22 -15.36 -1.07 -0.24
N VAL A 23 -14.19 -1.71 -0.26
CA VAL A 23 -13.99 -3.08 0.24
C VAL A 23 -14.33 -3.17 1.73
N ALA A 24 -13.85 -2.24 2.54
CA ALA A 24 -14.11 -2.21 3.97
C ALA A 24 -15.61 -2.03 4.30
N VAL A 25 -16.29 -1.11 3.61
CA VAL A 25 -17.75 -0.90 3.77
C VAL A 25 -18.52 -2.17 3.42
N ALA A 26 -18.17 -2.82 2.31
CA ALA A 26 -18.85 -4.05 1.87
C ALA A 26 -18.62 -5.26 2.79
N ALA A 27 -17.56 -5.24 3.61
CA ALA A 27 -17.21 -6.32 4.54
C ALA A 27 -17.67 -6.06 6.00
N ALA A 28 -18.14 -4.85 6.30
CA ALA A 28 -18.41 -4.39 7.66
C ALA A 28 -19.60 -5.12 8.31
N SER A 29 -20.65 -5.45 7.55
CA SER A 29 -21.85 -6.13 8.06
C SER A 29 -21.54 -7.45 8.75
N ASP A 30 -20.52 -8.16 8.25
CA ASP A 30 -20.16 -9.50 8.69
C ASP A 30 -18.92 -9.48 9.60
N LEU A 31 -18.41 -8.28 9.92
CA LEU A 31 -17.21 -8.05 10.73
C LEU A 31 -16.03 -8.94 10.31
N LYS A 32 -15.83 -9.08 9.00
CA LYS A 32 -14.77 -9.95 8.45
C LYS A 32 -13.39 -9.41 8.84
N ARG A 33 -12.46 -10.32 9.11
CA ARG A 33 -11.06 -9.96 9.37
C ARG A 33 -10.44 -9.43 8.07
N MET A 34 -9.84 -8.24 8.12
CA MET A 34 -9.28 -7.57 6.94
C MET A 34 -7.79 -7.29 7.11
N ILE A 35 -7.03 -7.43 6.02
CA ILE A 35 -5.68 -6.87 5.85
C ILE A 35 -5.75 -5.98 4.61
N LEU A 36 -5.49 -4.69 4.76
CA LEU A 36 -5.61 -3.69 3.71
C LEU A 36 -4.26 -2.99 3.51
N GLU A 37 -3.61 -3.26 2.39
CA GLU A 37 -2.40 -2.57 1.95
C GLU A 37 -2.81 -1.45 0.99
N LEU A 38 -3.03 -0.25 1.55
CA LEU A 38 -3.57 0.90 0.83
C LEU A 38 -2.41 1.86 0.56
N GLY A 39 -2.08 2.04 -0.72
CA GLY A 39 -0.81 2.64 -1.16
C GLY A 39 -0.26 3.81 -0.34
N GLY A 40 1.07 3.88 -0.24
CA GLY A 40 1.79 4.93 0.47
C GLY A 40 2.30 6.04 -0.45
N ASN A 41 2.53 7.21 0.12
CA ASN A 41 3.32 8.28 -0.48
C ASN A 41 4.45 8.64 0.49
N ASP A 42 5.29 7.65 0.76
CA ASP A 42 6.30 7.75 1.79
C ASP A 42 7.40 8.73 1.35
N ALA A 43 7.70 9.70 2.22
CA ALA A 43 8.72 10.69 1.95
C ALA A 43 10.12 10.06 2.08
N GLY A 44 10.92 10.15 1.03
CA GLY A 44 12.37 9.91 1.11
C GLY A 44 13.07 11.16 1.63
N ILE A 45 13.73 11.08 2.78
CA ILE A 45 14.61 12.15 3.30
C ILE A 45 16.04 11.85 2.86
N VAL A 46 16.65 12.79 2.16
CA VAL A 46 18.07 12.72 1.75
C VAL A 46 18.85 13.65 2.67
N LEU A 47 19.88 13.11 3.35
CA LEU A 47 20.75 13.86 4.24
C LEU A 47 22.00 14.36 3.49
N ASP A 48 22.59 15.45 3.99
CA ASP A 48 23.71 16.15 3.35
C ASP A 48 25.02 15.34 3.32
N ASP A 49 25.13 14.30 4.15
CA ASP A 49 26.27 13.38 4.22
C ASP A 49 26.16 12.20 3.25
N VAL A 50 25.11 12.18 2.40
CA VAL A 50 25.03 11.22 1.30
C VAL A 50 26.16 11.55 0.30
N GLY A 51 27.26 10.80 0.39
CA GLY A 51 28.44 10.99 -0.43
C GLY A 51 28.06 11.09 -1.91
N THR A 52 28.31 12.24 -2.52
CA THR A 52 27.85 12.57 -3.86
C THR A 52 28.59 11.77 -4.93
N ALA A 53 28.09 10.59 -5.29
CA ALA A 53 28.19 10.10 -6.65
C ALA A 53 26.98 10.65 -7.44
N SER A 54 26.99 11.97 -7.69
CA SER A 54 25.98 12.74 -8.44
C SER A 54 24.54 12.75 -7.88
N PRO A 55 24.07 13.84 -7.26
CA PRO A 55 22.65 14.06 -7.03
C PRO A 55 22.01 14.54 -8.34
N ARG A 56 21.88 13.62 -9.31
CA ARG A 56 21.03 13.89 -10.46
C ARG A 56 19.62 13.96 -9.90
N ARG A 57 18.92 15.08 -10.12
CA ARG A 57 17.45 15.12 -10.04
C ARG A 57 16.95 14.10 -11.06
N GLU A 58 16.89 12.85 -10.65
CA GLU A 58 16.05 11.89 -11.34
C GLU A 58 14.64 12.41 -11.13
N SER A 59 14.09 13.06 -12.16
CA SER A 59 12.66 13.09 -12.37
C SER A 59 12.15 11.69 -12.01
N PRO A 60 11.09 11.53 -11.20
CA PRO A 60 10.63 10.21 -10.77
C PRO A 60 9.96 9.47 -11.95
N SER A 61 10.66 9.26 -13.06
CA SER A 61 10.33 8.31 -14.11
C SER A 61 11.01 6.99 -13.76
N GLY A 62 10.54 6.38 -12.67
CA GLY A 62 11.08 5.13 -12.17
C GLY A 62 10.17 4.38 -11.20
N ALA A 63 8.97 4.88 -10.91
CA ALA A 63 7.95 4.16 -10.14
C ALA A 63 7.24 3.08 -10.98
N SER A 64 8.01 2.31 -11.75
CA SER A 64 7.53 1.13 -12.47
C SER A 64 8.43 -0.07 -12.16
N LEU A 65 8.47 -0.49 -10.90
CA LEU A 65 8.90 -1.83 -10.54
C LEU A 65 7.87 -2.39 -9.57
N PHE A 66 7.10 -3.33 -10.10
CA PHE A 66 6.20 -4.22 -9.37
C PHE A 66 6.82 -4.63 -8.02
N GLY A 67 6.12 -4.35 -6.93
CA GLY A 67 6.28 -5.05 -5.65
C GLY A 67 7.50 -4.66 -4.81
N SER A 68 7.62 -3.42 -4.38
CA SER A 68 8.40 -3.13 -3.16
C SER A 68 7.53 -3.41 -1.93
N VAL A 69 7.56 -4.65 -1.46
CA VAL A 69 7.29 -4.95 -0.05
C VAL A 69 8.39 -4.23 0.75
N VAL A 70 8.07 -3.07 1.31
CA VAL A 70 8.82 -2.54 2.46
C VAL A 70 8.11 -3.06 3.69
N ALA A 71 8.61 -4.17 4.21
CA ALA A 71 8.26 -4.67 5.52
C ALA A 71 9.07 -3.93 6.59
N ARG A 72 8.38 -3.61 7.70
CA ARG A 72 8.84 -3.29 9.07
C ARG A 72 8.87 -1.82 9.49
N THR A 73 8.07 -1.56 10.52
CA THR A 73 8.59 -1.05 11.79
C THR A 73 7.98 -1.91 12.90
N THR A 74 8.85 -2.56 13.70
CA THR A 74 8.49 -3.03 15.05
C THR A 74 8.73 -1.90 16.02
#